data_AF-W7WVW7-F1
#
_entry.id   AF-W7WVW7-F1
#
_cell.length_a   1.000
_cell.length_b   1.000
_cell.length_c   1.000
_cell.angle_alpha   90.00
_cell.angle_beta   90.00
_cell.angle_gamma   90.00
#
_symmetry.space_group_name_H-M   'P 1'
#
loop_
_entity.id
_entity.type
_entity.pdbx_description
1 polymer ?
#
loop_
_entity_poly.entity_id
_entity_poly.type
_entity_poly.pdbx_seq_one_letter_code
_entity_poly.pdbx_strand_id
1 'polypeptide(L)'
;MALAGVPWPQARQAIGAAGRMLTELPPLWARPPEAALPMTVQWQGGELIERAQAAGRGLVMLTPHLGCFEVVGQSYAEHYGAGRGAMTVLYRPARKPWLRPLVEAARRRPGLDAAPATLGGVRQMIRALKRGEVVGLLPDQVPPEGLGVWAPFFGQPAYTMTLAARLVQQTVRRCC
;
A
#
# COMPACT_ATOMS: atom_id res chain seq x y z
N MET A 1 -11.96 16.36 15.23
CA MET A 1 -12.98 15.57 15.95
C MET A 1 -14.36 16.22 15.90
N ALA A 2 -14.47 17.54 16.13
CA ALA A 2 -15.76 18.26 16.07
C ALA A 2 -16.52 18.12 14.73
N LEU A 3 -15.83 18.09 13.59
CA LEU A 3 -16.47 17.99 12.26
C LEU A 3 -17.01 16.59 11.93
N ALA A 4 -16.56 15.53 12.62
CA ALA A 4 -16.91 14.16 12.28
C ALA A 4 -18.07 13.59 13.14
N GLY A 5 -18.52 14.33 14.17
CA GLY A 5 -19.59 13.87 15.06
C GLY A 5 -19.29 12.58 15.84
N VAL A 6 -18.03 12.16 15.91
CA VAL A 6 -17.63 10.88 16.52
C VAL A 6 -17.66 10.99 18.04
N PRO A 7 -18.44 10.16 18.77
CA PRO A 7 -18.48 10.22 20.22
C PRO A 7 -17.14 9.79 20.86
N TRP A 8 -16.90 10.25 22.09
CA TRP A 8 -15.62 10.07 22.77
C TRP A 8 -15.18 8.60 22.96
N PRO A 9 -16.07 7.62 23.23
CA PRO A 9 -15.66 6.22 23.32
C PRO A 9 -15.02 5.70 22.03
N GLN A 10 -15.60 6.02 20.86
CA GLN A 10 -15.07 5.59 19.56
C GLN A 10 -13.78 6.32 19.21
N ALA A 11 -13.72 7.62 19.53
CA ALA A 11 -12.52 8.43 19.42
C ALA A 11 -11.32 7.83 20.16
N ARG A 12 -11.53 7.46 21.43
CA ARG A 12 -10.51 6.86 22.28
C ARG A 12 -10.02 5.53 21.72
N GLN A 13 -10.92 4.72 21.16
CA GLN A 13 -10.54 3.46 20.49
C GLN A 13 -9.65 3.72 19.26
N ALA A 14 -10.00 4.70 18.42
CA ALA A 14 -9.20 5.07 17.26
C ALA A 14 -7.79 5.57 17.65
N ILE A 15 -7.69 6.37 18.72
CA ILE A 15 -6.40 6.80 19.28
C ILE A 15 -5.59 5.58 19.75
N GLY A 16 -6.23 4.65 20.46
CA GLY A 16 -5.60 3.41 20.89
C GLY A 16 -5.08 2.57 19.72
N ALA A 17 -5.84 2.47 18.63
CA ALA A 17 -5.43 1.76 17.42
C ALA A 17 -4.24 2.43 16.72
N ALA A 18 -4.21 3.76 16.66
CA ALA A 18 -3.06 4.50 16.15
C ALA A 18 -1.81 4.29 17.03
N GLY A 19 -1.98 4.23 18.35
CA GLY A 19 -0.92 3.87 19.29
C GLY A 19 -0.36 2.46 19.04
N ARG A 20 -1.24 1.47 18.81
CA ARG A 20 -0.83 0.09 18.47
C ARG A 20 0.00 0.05 17.19
N MET A 21 -0.47 0.69 16.13
CA MET A 21 0.28 0.81 14.87
C MET A 21 1.67 1.37 15.14
N LEU A 22 1.80 2.47 15.89
CA LEU A 22 3.09 3.08 16.21
C LEU A 22 4.03 2.10 16.93
N THR A 23 3.51 1.28 17.85
CA THR A 23 4.31 0.27 18.58
C THR A 23 4.65 -0.96 17.76
N GLU A 24 3.91 -1.24 16.68
CA GLU A 24 4.16 -2.36 15.76
C GLU A 24 5.21 -2.00 14.69
N LEU A 25 5.43 -0.71 14.39
CA LEU A 25 6.40 -0.30 13.36
C LEU A 25 7.85 -0.67 13.65
N PRO A 26 8.41 -0.50 14.87
CA PRO A 26 9.81 -0.79 15.12
C PRO A 26 10.23 -2.22 14.75
N PRO A 27 9.57 -3.29 15.21
CA PRO A 27 9.95 -4.65 14.81
C PRO A 27 9.67 -4.91 13.32
N LEU A 28 8.70 -4.21 12.71
CA LEU A 28 8.45 -4.32 11.27
C LEU A 28 9.54 -3.69 10.40
N TRP A 29 10.14 -2.59 10.86
CA TRP A 29 11.11 -1.82 10.08
C TRP A 29 12.56 -2.19 10.39
N ALA A 30 12.88 -2.44 11.66
CA ALA A 30 14.26 -2.65 12.13
C ALA A 30 14.77 -4.08 11.94
N ARG A 31 13.89 -5.06 11.66
CA ARG A 31 14.34 -6.44 11.42
C ARG A 31 15.11 -6.56 10.10
N PRO A 32 16.06 -7.50 9.98
CA PRO A 32 16.74 -7.78 8.72
C PRO A 32 15.74 -7.98 7.55
N PRO A 33 16.05 -7.54 6.32
CA PRO A 33 15.17 -7.68 5.15
C PRO A 33 14.67 -9.12 4.91
N GLU A 34 15.51 -10.10 5.19
CA GLU A 34 15.29 -11.54 4.97
C GLU A 34 14.61 -12.22 6.17
N ALA A 35 14.51 -11.54 7.31
CA ALA A 35 13.86 -12.09 8.49
C ALA A 35 12.34 -12.10 8.32
N ALA A 36 11.72 -13.23 8.70
CA ALA A 36 10.27 -13.39 8.70
C ALA A 36 9.56 -12.34 9.57
N LEU A 37 8.29 -12.11 9.30
CA LEU A 37 7.44 -11.24 10.10
C LEU A 37 7.44 -11.69 11.57
N PRO A 38 7.49 -10.75 12.53
CA PRO A 38 7.50 -11.04 13.96
C PRO A 38 6.12 -11.44 14.50
N MET A 39 5.12 -11.57 13.62
CA MET A 39 3.72 -11.78 13.95
C MET A 39 3.05 -12.66 12.92
N THR A 40 2.10 -13.48 13.36
CA THR A 40 1.28 -14.27 12.44
C THR A 40 0.30 -13.35 11.72
N VAL A 41 0.29 -13.44 10.39
CA VAL A 41 -0.68 -12.72 9.55
C VAL A 41 -1.59 -13.73 8.89
N GLN A 42 -2.90 -13.50 8.99
CA GLN A 42 -3.91 -14.30 8.31
C GLN A 42 -4.55 -13.47 7.20
N TRP A 43 -4.61 -14.04 6.00
CA TRP A 43 -5.25 -13.42 4.85
C TRP A 43 -6.68 -13.94 4.70
N GLN A 44 -7.66 -13.04 4.85
CA GLN A 44 -9.02 -13.31 4.41
C GLN A 44 -9.14 -12.95 2.93
N GLY A 45 -9.60 -13.89 2.10
CA GLY A 45 -9.67 -13.69 0.66
C GLY A 45 -8.34 -13.90 -0.08
N GLY A 46 -7.37 -14.62 0.51
CA GLY A 46 -6.06 -14.88 -0.11
C GLY A 46 -6.16 -15.61 -1.46
N GLU A 47 -7.20 -16.42 -1.65
CA GLU A 47 -7.50 -17.10 -2.91
C GLU A 47 -7.83 -16.14 -4.06
N LEU A 48 -8.22 -14.88 -3.78
CA LEU A 48 -8.36 -13.84 -4.79
C LEU A 48 -7.00 -13.41 -5.34
N ILE A 49 -5.98 -13.32 -4.47
CA ILE A 49 -4.61 -12.97 -4.85
C ILE A 49 -4.05 -14.10 -5.71
N GLU A 50 -4.19 -15.34 -5.26
CA GLU A 50 -3.71 -16.51 -5.99
C GLU A 50 -4.36 -16.63 -7.38
N ARG A 51 -5.69 -16.43 -7.47
CA ARG A 51 -6.40 -16.42 -8.76
C ARG A 51 -5.91 -15.30 -9.68
N ALA A 52 -5.69 -14.09 -9.14
CA ALA A 52 -5.19 -12.98 -9.93
C ALA A 52 -3.78 -13.25 -10.47
N GLN A 53 -2.88 -13.77 -9.63
CA GLN A 53 -1.53 -14.18 -10.02
C GLN A 53 -1.55 -15.31 -11.05
N ALA A 54 -2.37 -16.35 -10.84
CA ALA A 54 -2.50 -17.49 -11.76
C ALA A 54 -3.04 -17.06 -13.15
N ALA A 55 -3.90 -16.05 -13.19
CA ALA A 55 -4.37 -15.46 -14.45
C ALA A 55 -3.29 -14.63 -15.18
N GLY A 56 -2.12 -14.40 -14.58
CA GLY A 56 -1.05 -13.56 -15.15
C GLY A 56 -1.45 -12.09 -15.31
N ARG A 57 -2.52 -11.65 -14.64
CA ARG A 57 -3.02 -10.28 -14.70
C ARG A 57 -2.43 -9.49 -13.54
N GLY A 58 -1.82 -8.35 -13.83
CA GLY A 58 -1.29 -7.48 -12.79
C GLY A 58 -2.36 -7.07 -11.79
N LEU A 59 -2.01 -7.04 -10.51
CA LEU A 59 -2.91 -6.74 -9.40
C LEU A 59 -2.60 -5.36 -8.82
N VAL A 60 -3.63 -4.53 -8.67
CA VAL A 60 -3.55 -3.29 -7.88
C VAL A 60 -4.14 -3.56 -6.50
N MET A 61 -3.30 -3.55 -5.47
CA MET A 61 -3.70 -3.74 -4.08
C MET A 61 -3.86 -2.37 -3.40
N LEU A 62 -5.04 -2.14 -2.83
CA LEU A 62 -5.38 -0.89 -2.14
C LEU A 62 -5.38 -1.10 -0.63
N THR A 63 -4.54 -0.37 0.08
CA THR A 63 -4.39 -0.46 1.54
C THR A 63 -4.65 0.91 2.17
N PRO A 64 -5.87 1.21 2.66
CA PRO A 64 -6.12 2.48 3.36
C PRO A 64 -5.25 2.60 4.62
N HIS A 65 -5.08 3.81 5.13
CA HIS A 65 -4.36 4.10 6.39
C HIS A 65 -5.19 3.62 7.60
N LEU A 66 -5.34 2.31 7.73
CA LEU A 66 -6.11 1.65 8.77
C LEU A 66 -5.28 0.51 9.39
N GLY A 67 -5.32 0.43 10.72
CA GLY A 67 -4.53 -0.54 11.47
C GLY A 67 -3.03 -0.43 11.15
N CYS A 68 -2.35 -1.57 11.06
CA CYS A 68 -0.95 -1.65 10.70
C CYS A 68 -0.75 -1.93 9.21
N PHE A 69 -1.15 -0.98 8.35
CA PHE A 69 -1.08 -1.16 6.88
C PHE A 69 0.33 -1.53 6.37
N GLU A 70 1.37 -1.17 7.13
CA GLU A 70 2.78 -1.47 6.88
C GLU A 70 3.07 -2.98 6.81
N VAL A 71 2.29 -3.80 7.53
CA VAL A 71 2.42 -5.25 7.52
C VAL A 71 2.01 -5.86 6.18
N VAL A 72 1.11 -5.20 5.43
CA VAL A 72 0.46 -5.80 4.26
C VAL A 72 1.46 -6.10 3.15
N GLY A 73 2.31 -5.13 2.80
CA GLY A 73 3.29 -5.31 1.72
C GLY A 73 4.35 -6.35 2.06
N GLN A 74 4.80 -6.39 3.32
CA GLN A 74 5.78 -7.38 3.78
C GLN A 74 5.16 -8.77 3.90
N SER A 75 3.93 -8.88 4.40
CA SER A 75 3.22 -10.16 4.47
C SER A 75 2.91 -10.70 3.09
N TYR A 76 2.54 -9.85 2.14
CA TYR A 76 2.38 -10.26 0.74
C TYR A 76 3.69 -10.84 0.21
N ALA A 77 4.80 -10.15 0.45
CA ALA A 77 6.10 -10.60 -0.03
C ALA A 77 6.49 -11.99 0.52
N GLU A 78 6.24 -12.23 1.80
CA GLU A 78 6.51 -13.52 2.47
C GLU A 78 5.58 -14.66 2.00
N HIS A 79 4.28 -14.39 1.76
CA HIS A 79 3.29 -15.43 1.46
C HIS A 79 3.07 -15.67 -0.04
N TYR A 80 3.20 -14.61 -0.86
CA TYR A 80 2.81 -14.59 -2.27
C TYR A 80 3.91 -14.06 -3.20
N GLY A 81 4.99 -13.48 -2.67
CA GLY A 81 6.06 -12.88 -3.47
C GLY A 81 6.98 -13.91 -4.15
N ALA A 82 7.18 -15.07 -3.54
CA ALA A 82 8.03 -16.13 -4.08
C ALA A 82 7.42 -16.73 -5.36
N GLY A 83 8.09 -16.53 -6.50
CA GLY A 83 7.75 -17.16 -7.79
C GLY A 83 6.52 -16.61 -8.52
N ARG A 84 5.78 -15.66 -7.93
CA ARG A 84 4.51 -15.13 -8.48
C ARG A 84 4.47 -13.60 -8.67
N GLY A 85 5.59 -12.92 -8.41
CA GLY A 85 5.80 -11.50 -8.72
C GLY A 85 5.93 -10.61 -7.49
N ALA A 86 6.95 -9.74 -7.50
CA ALA A 86 7.19 -8.78 -6.43
C ALA A 86 6.05 -7.74 -6.34
N MET A 87 5.81 -7.22 -5.14
CA MET A 87 4.95 -6.05 -4.96
C MET A 87 5.79 -4.79 -5.12
N THR A 88 5.36 -3.87 -5.99
CA THR A 88 5.94 -2.52 -6.07
C THR A 88 5.05 -1.52 -5.34
N VAL A 89 5.56 -0.83 -4.32
CA VAL A 89 4.84 0.22 -3.57
C VAL A 89 5.36 1.61 -3.88
N LEU A 90 4.49 2.63 -3.80
CA LEU A 90 4.93 4.01 -3.92
C LEU A 90 5.69 4.42 -2.66
N TYR A 91 6.87 5.00 -2.87
CA TYR A 91 7.73 5.49 -1.81
C TYR A 91 8.14 6.93 -2.06
N ARG A 92 7.98 7.76 -1.01
CA ARG A 92 8.56 9.09 -0.93
C ARG A 92 9.60 9.07 0.20
N PRO A 93 10.85 9.50 -0.05
CA PRO A 93 11.87 9.53 0.98
C PRO A 93 11.39 10.26 2.25
N ALA A 94 11.78 9.72 3.41
CA ALA A 94 11.49 10.36 4.68
C ALA A 94 12.05 11.80 4.71
N ARG A 95 11.24 12.73 5.24
CA ARG A 95 11.62 14.15 5.38
C ARG A 95 12.89 14.30 6.21
N LYS A 96 13.00 13.52 7.30
CA LYS A 96 14.17 13.48 8.17
C LYS A 96 15.23 12.57 7.53
N PRO A 97 16.43 13.08 7.16
CA PRO A 97 17.44 12.29 6.46
C PRO A 97 17.84 11.01 7.19
N TRP A 98 17.95 11.06 8.52
CA TRP A 98 18.33 9.92 9.34
C TRP A 98 17.31 8.76 9.34
N LEU A 99 16.04 9.02 8.96
CA LEU A 99 15.03 7.97 8.80
C LEU A 99 15.09 7.29 7.44
N ARG A 100 15.76 7.88 6.43
CA ARG A 100 15.71 7.37 5.06
C ARG A 100 16.24 5.94 4.94
N PRO A 101 17.40 5.56 5.52
CA PRO A 101 17.90 4.20 5.42
C PRO A 101 16.95 3.17 6.04
N LEU A 102 16.38 3.51 7.21
CA LEU A 102 15.43 2.65 7.91
C LEU A 102 14.16 2.42 7.08
N VAL A 103 13.55 3.49 6.57
CA VAL A 103 12.31 3.37 5.79
C VAL A 103 12.57 2.71 4.43
N GLU A 104 13.72 2.98 3.80
CA GLU A 104 14.09 2.32 2.55
C GLU A 104 14.31 0.82 2.74
N ALA A 105 15.01 0.39 3.79
CA ALA A 105 15.16 -1.03 4.13
C ALA A 105 13.81 -1.69 4.46
N ALA A 106 12.88 -0.96 5.07
CA ALA A 106 11.53 -1.47 5.33
C ALA A 106 10.69 -1.66 4.06
N ARG A 107 11.05 -1.00 2.95
CA ARG A 107 10.33 -0.99 1.65
C ARG A 107 11.05 -1.75 0.53
N ARG A 108 12.31 -2.13 0.73
CA ARG A 108 13.09 -2.98 -0.17
C ARG A 108 13.43 -4.27 0.56
N ARG A 109 12.66 -5.30 0.27
CA ARG A 109 12.79 -6.65 0.86
C ARG A 109 12.62 -7.69 -0.24
N PRO A 110 13.04 -8.94 -0.05
CA PRO A 110 12.70 -10.01 -1.00
C PRO A 110 11.20 -10.03 -1.28
N GLY A 111 10.79 -9.86 -2.54
CA GLY A 111 9.37 -9.80 -2.94
C GLY A 111 8.68 -8.44 -2.75
N LEU A 112 9.39 -7.39 -2.30
CA LEU A 112 8.88 -6.04 -2.10
C LEU A 112 9.85 -4.97 -2.64
N ASP A 113 9.38 -4.21 -3.62
CA ASP A 113 10.09 -3.12 -4.27
C ASP A 113 9.46 -1.76 -4.00
N ALA A 114 10.28 -0.72 -4.10
CA ALA A 114 9.87 0.67 -3.96
C ALA A 114 10.00 1.44 -5.28
N ALA A 115 8.92 2.10 -5.71
CA ALA A 115 8.92 3.04 -6.81
C ALA A 115 8.84 4.48 -6.28
N PRO A 116 9.62 5.44 -6.83
CA PRO A 116 9.56 6.82 -6.37
C PRO A 116 8.20 7.45 -6.66
N ALA A 117 7.71 8.34 -5.80
CA ALA A 117 6.48 9.11 -6.01
C ALA A 117 6.62 10.19 -7.09
N THR A 118 6.96 9.79 -8.32
CA THR A 118 7.18 10.61 -9.51
C THR A 118 6.54 9.96 -10.74
N LEU A 119 6.46 10.68 -11.86
CA LEU A 119 6.02 10.10 -13.14
C LEU A 119 6.88 8.88 -13.56
N GLY A 120 8.16 8.88 -13.21
CA GLY A 120 9.06 7.74 -13.43
C GLY A 120 8.61 6.50 -12.65
N GLY A 121 8.24 6.66 -11.38
CA GLY A 121 7.72 5.56 -10.57
C GLY A 121 6.34 5.08 -11.00
N VAL A 122 5.46 5.98 -11.47
CA VAL A 122 4.19 5.57 -12.10
C VAL A 122 4.44 4.68 -13.33
N ARG A 123 5.41 5.03 -14.19
CA ARG A 123 5.81 4.18 -15.32
C ARG A 123 6.38 2.84 -14.87
N GLN A 124 7.16 2.80 -13.78
CA GLN A 124 7.65 1.56 -13.19
C GLN A 124 6.49 0.66 -12.73
N MET A 125 5.49 1.22 -12.06
CA MET A 125 4.28 0.50 -11.63
C MET A 125 3.48 -0.07 -12.79
N ILE A 126 3.28 0.71 -13.87
CA ILE A 126 2.62 0.20 -15.08
C ILE A 126 3.39 -0.98 -15.68
N ARG A 127 4.72 -0.93 -15.69
CA ARG A 127 5.55 -2.04 -16.17
C ARG A 127 5.40 -3.28 -15.29
N ALA A 128 5.40 -3.11 -13.96
CA ALA A 128 5.15 -4.20 -13.02
C ALA A 128 3.80 -4.88 -13.30
N LEU A 129 2.72 -4.10 -13.36
CA LEU A 129 1.39 -4.62 -13.67
C LEU A 129 1.33 -5.34 -15.04
N LYS A 130 2.05 -4.84 -16.04
CA LYS A 130 2.13 -5.50 -17.36
C LYS A 130 2.91 -6.82 -17.34
N ARG A 131 3.78 -7.04 -16.35
CA ARG A 131 4.46 -8.33 -16.13
C ARG A 131 3.62 -9.29 -15.28
N GLY A 132 2.38 -8.93 -14.95
CA GLY A 132 1.55 -9.74 -14.05
C GLY A 132 1.88 -9.56 -12.57
N GLU A 133 2.73 -8.58 -12.22
CA GLU A 133 3.14 -8.32 -10.83
C GLU A 133 2.11 -7.46 -10.09
N VAL A 134 2.41 -7.17 -8.81
CA VAL A 134 1.51 -6.48 -7.90
C VAL A 134 1.99 -5.06 -7.64
N VAL A 135 1.06 -4.12 -7.58
CA VAL A 135 1.32 -2.74 -7.17
C VAL A 135 0.49 -2.41 -5.93
N GLY A 136 1.15 -1.96 -4.86
CA GLY A 136 0.51 -1.54 -3.62
C GLY A 136 0.36 -0.02 -3.54
N LEU A 137 -0.83 0.46 -3.18
CA LEU A 137 -1.16 1.88 -3.08
C LEU A 137 -2.05 2.16 -1.88
N LEU A 138 -1.83 3.31 -1.25
CA LEU A 138 -2.72 3.85 -0.23
C LEU A 138 -3.65 4.89 -0.89
N PRO A 139 -4.96 4.61 -1.03
CA PRO A 139 -5.86 5.41 -1.87
C PRO A 139 -6.47 6.65 -1.20
N ASP A 140 -6.18 6.87 0.07
CA ASP A 140 -6.98 7.70 0.99
C ASP A 140 -6.26 8.98 1.45
N GLN A 141 -5.12 9.31 0.85
CA GLN A 141 -4.50 10.63 1.01
C GLN A 141 -4.99 11.62 -0.04
N VAL A 142 -5.06 12.89 0.37
CA VAL A 142 -5.33 14.01 -0.54
C VAL A 142 -4.14 14.15 -1.51
N PRO A 143 -4.35 14.01 -2.83
CA PRO A 143 -3.28 14.13 -3.80
C PRO A 143 -2.91 15.62 -4.03
N PRO A 144 -1.78 15.91 -4.70
CA PRO A 144 -1.53 17.24 -5.24
C PRO A 144 -2.66 17.72 -6.17
N GLU A 145 -2.74 19.03 -6.36
CA GLU A 145 -3.68 19.66 -7.29
C GLU A 145 -3.56 19.06 -8.71
N GLY A 146 -4.68 18.87 -9.38
CA GLY A 146 -4.77 18.24 -10.72
C GLY A 146 -4.61 16.71 -10.75
N LEU A 147 -4.29 16.06 -9.63
CA LEU A 147 -4.13 14.59 -9.55
C LEU A 147 -5.32 13.88 -8.87
N GLY A 148 -6.35 14.61 -8.46
CA GLY A 148 -7.55 14.10 -7.83
C GLY A 148 -8.84 14.55 -8.50
N VAL A 149 -9.95 14.02 -8.01
CA VAL A 149 -11.32 14.41 -8.35
C VAL A 149 -12.14 14.58 -7.08
N TRP A 150 -13.14 15.44 -7.10
CA TRP A 150 -14.12 15.50 -6.01
C TRP A 150 -15.07 14.32 -6.10
N ALA A 151 -15.04 13.44 -5.11
CA ALA A 151 -15.88 12.25 -5.02
C ALA A 151 -16.54 12.16 -3.63
N PRO A 152 -17.74 11.56 -3.52
CA PRO A 152 -18.40 11.40 -2.24
C PRO A 152 -17.65 10.39 -1.35
N PHE A 153 -17.35 10.80 -0.12
CA PHE A 153 -16.77 9.97 0.93
C PHE A 153 -17.52 10.24 2.25
N PHE A 154 -18.14 9.19 2.81
CA PHE A 154 -19.06 9.32 3.96
C PHE A 154 -20.12 10.41 3.78
N GLY A 155 -20.67 10.53 2.56
CA GLY A 155 -21.71 11.52 2.23
C GLY A 155 -21.22 12.95 2.04
N GLN A 156 -19.91 13.21 2.13
CA GLN A 156 -19.31 14.52 1.95
C GLN A 156 -18.38 14.54 0.72
N PRO A 157 -18.27 15.66 -0.02
CA PRO A 157 -17.31 15.77 -1.10
C PRO A 157 -15.88 15.78 -0.54
N ALA A 158 -15.04 14.85 -1.04
CA ALA A 158 -13.63 14.76 -0.70
C ALA A 158 -12.77 14.77 -1.98
N TYR A 159 -11.62 15.45 -1.93
CA TYR A 159 -10.67 15.45 -3.04
C TYR A 159 -9.85 14.16 -3.02
N THR A 160 -10.20 13.23 -3.91
CA THR A 160 -9.74 11.83 -3.91
C THR A 160 -8.76 11.56 -5.05
N MET A 161 -7.68 10.83 -4.78
CA MET A 161 -6.69 10.48 -5.79
C MET A 161 -7.23 9.53 -6.88
N THR A 162 -6.73 9.71 -8.10
CA THR A 162 -7.17 8.91 -9.27
C THR A 162 -6.16 7.87 -9.73
N LEU A 163 -5.01 7.75 -9.06
CA LEU A 163 -3.88 6.94 -9.53
C LEU A 163 -4.24 5.46 -9.69
N ALA A 164 -4.94 4.86 -8.73
CA ALA A 164 -5.37 3.46 -8.81
C ALA A 164 -6.23 3.19 -10.05
N ALA A 165 -7.25 4.03 -10.29
CA ALA A 165 -8.10 3.93 -11.47
C ALA A 165 -7.31 4.09 -12.78
N ARG A 166 -6.39 5.08 -12.83
CA ARG A 166 -5.53 5.30 -14.00
C ARG A 166 -4.63 4.10 -14.29
N LEU A 167 -4.05 3.49 -13.27
CA LEU A 167 -3.21 2.29 -13.42
C LEU A 167 -4.00 1.13 -14.02
N VAL A 168 -5.20 0.84 -13.49
CA VAL A 168 -6.07 -0.22 -14.02
C VAL A 168 -6.48 0.06 -15.47
N GLN A 169 -6.89 1.29 -15.79
CA GLN A 169 -7.29 1.65 -17.16
C GLN A 169 -6.15 1.51 -18.17
N GLN A 170 -4.91 1.80 -17.77
CA GLN A 170 -3.75 1.72 -18.65
C GLN A 170 -3.22 0.29 -18.85
N THR A 171 -3.56 -0.63 -17.96
CA THR A 171 -3.14 -2.04 -18.04
C THR A 171 -4.20 -2.92 -18.68
N VAL A 172 -5.49 -2.61 -18.51
CA VAL A 172 -6.62 -3.36 -19.12
C VAL A 172 -6.77 -3.10 -20.62
N ARG A 173 -6.33 -1.93 -21.14
CA ARG A 173 -6.49 -1.51 -22.55
C ARG A 173 -5.72 -2.33 -23.62
N ARG A 174 -5.18 -3.52 -23.31
CA ARG A 174 -4.44 -4.36 -24.27
C ARG A 174 -4.95 -5.79 -24.45
N CYS A 175 -6.12 -6.14 -23.92
CA CYS A 175 -6.84 -7.34 -24.38
C CYS A 175 -7.75 -6.98 -25.57
N CYS A 176 -7.14 -6.71 -26.72
CA CYS A 176 -7.75 -6.85 -28.05
C CYS A 176 -6.78 -7.68 -28.89
#